data_AF-A0A1Q7V9Z4-F1
#
_entry.id   AF-A0A1Q7V9Z4-F1
#
_cell.length_a   1.000
_cell.length_b   1.000
_cell.length_c   1.000
_cell.angle_alpha   90.00
_cell.angle_beta   90.00
_cell.angle_gamma   90.00
#
_symmetry.space_group_name_H-M   'P 1'
#
loop_
_entity.id
_entity.type
_entity.pdbx_description
1 polymer ?
#
loop_
_entity_poly.entity_id
_entity_poly.type
_entity_poly.pdbx_seq_one_letter_code
_entity_poly.pdbx_strand_id
1 'polypeptide(L)'
;EKLEQARKEVTLDITEQAGSLKLYVNGPFRCNCDDGCGRHEFEGYIVKMDFQLRVPRDIDIKVKTVNEGRVLVRDINGSFLVRNVNGDVEMDNIAGFGTAHTVNGPVKVSFRQNPREKSDFRTINGDVDLRFAPGLAADFRFKTFNGSIYSDFPVTALPVRAIQEEHHAAKVVFHADRYTGVRVNSGGPEIKVENLNGEIRILENHE
;
A
#
# COMPACT_ATOMS: atom_id res chain seq x y z
N GLU A 1 32.76 -18.71 3.48
CA GLU A 1 33.14 -17.75 2.43
C GLU A 1 32.03 -16.74 2.13
N LYS A 2 30.86 -17.17 1.61
CA LYS A 2 29.73 -16.28 1.28
C LYS A 2 29.23 -15.37 2.43
N LEU A 3 29.26 -15.83 3.68
CA LEU A 3 28.87 -15.02 4.85
C LEU A 3 29.83 -13.85 5.11
N GLU A 4 31.13 -14.08 4.99
CA GLU A 4 32.15 -13.03 5.18
C GLU A 4 32.11 -12.00 4.05
N GLN A 5 31.81 -12.47 2.83
CA GLN A 5 31.55 -11.59 1.70
C GLN A 5 30.31 -10.72 1.94
N ALA A 6 29.19 -11.32 2.36
CA ALA A 6 27.97 -10.59 2.68
C ALA A 6 28.19 -9.55 3.79
N ARG A 7 28.95 -9.88 4.84
CA ARG A 7 29.28 -8.92 5.92
C ARG A 7 30.09 -7.70 5.46
N LYS A 8 30.85 -7.82 4.37
CA LYS A 8 31.64 -6.72 3.80
C LYS A 8 30.84 -5.86 2.82
N GLU A 9 29.95 -6.50 2.05
CA GLU A 9 29.22 -5.86 0.95
C GLU A 9 27.88 -5.27 1.38
N VAL A 10 27.29 -5.77 2.47
CA VAL A 10 25.96 -5.35 2.96
C VAL A 10 26.13 -4.31 4.06
N THR A 11 25.52 -3.15 3.88
CA THR A 11 25.51 -2.08 4.90
C THR A 11 24.09 -1.75 5.31
N LEU A 12 23.94 -1.34 6.57
CA LEU A 12 22.74 -0.68 7.07
C LEU A 12 23.05 0.81 7.22
N ASP A 13 22.59 1.58 6.25
CA ASP A 13 22.77 3.03 6.25
C ASP A 13 21.67 3.64 7.12
N ILE A 14 22.05 4.26 8.24
CA ILE A 14 21.16 5.00 9.13
C ILE A 14 21.48 6.48 8.99
N THR A 15 20.51 7.25 8.52
CA THR A 15 20.66 8.69 8.33
C THR A 15 19.61 9.43 9.13
N GLU A 16 20.06 10.37 9.97
CA GLU A 16 19.20 11.27 10.73
C GLU A 16 19.39 12.69 10.20
N GLN A 17 18.32 13.29 9.70
CA GLN A 17 18.32 14.66 9.18
C GLN A 17 17.00 15.33 9.53
N ALA A 18 17.08 16.49 10.20
CA ALA A 18 15.98 17.45 10.38
C ALA A 18 14.58 16.82 10.57
N GLY A 19 14.41 16.01 11.62
CA GLY A 19 13.12 15.39 11.94
C GLY A 19 12.78 14.12 11.16
N SER A 20 13.72 13.58 10.38
CA SER A 20 13.57 12.32 9.65
C SER A 20 14.65 11.31 10.05
N LEU A 21 14.23 10.06 10.21
CA LEU A 21 15.09 8.90 10.42
C LEU A 21 14.91 7.96 9.23
N LYS A 22 16.00 7.68 8.51
CA LYS A 22 16.01 6.75 7.37
C LYS A 22 16.92 5.58 7.68
N LEU A 23 16.36 4.38 7.65
CA LEU A 23 17.09 3.12 7.67
C LEU A 23 17.06 2.53 6.26
N TYR A 24 18.22 2.19 5.71
CA TYR A 24 18.33 1.67 4.35
C TYR A 24 19.34 0.54 4.28
N VAL A 25 18.88 -0.66 3.95
CA VAL A 25 19.75 -1.82 3.69
C VAL A 25 20.31 -1.69 2.28
N ASN A 26 21.62 -1.52 2.18
CA ASN A 26 22.36 -1.39 0.94
C ASN A 26 23.24 -2.62 0.68
N GLY A 27 23.54 -2.90 -0.58
CA GLY A 27 24.30 -4.07 -0.98
C GLY A 27 24.19 -4.36 -2.48
N PRO A 28 24.88 -5.39 -2.98
CA PRO A 28 25.00 -5.69 -4.42
C PRO A 28 23.69 -6.15 -5.07
N PHE A 29 22.69 -6.54 -4.27
CA PHE A 29 21.33 -6.83 -4.73
C PHE A 29 20.49 -5.56 -4.99
N ARG A 30 21.04 -4.36 -4.75
CA ARG A 30 20.41 -3.10 -5.12
C ARG A 30 20.88 -2.69 -6.52
N CYS A 31 19.94 -2.35 -7.39
CA CYS A 31 20.27 -1.70 -8.65
C CYS A 31 20.76 -0.27 -8.39
N ASN A 32 22.07 -0.05 -8.44
CA ASN A 32 22.67 1.28 -8.50
C ASN A 32 22.90 1.62 -9.97
N CYS A 33 21.86 2.11 -10.66
CA CYS A 33 21.93 2.33 -12.11
C CYS A 33 21.77 3.82 -12.43
N ASP A 34 22.84 4.45 -12.90
CA ASP A 34 22.75 5.68 -13.71
C ASP A 34 22.45 5.34 -15.20
N ASP A 35 22.79 4.13 -15.69
CA ASP A 35 22.64 3.78 -17.12
C ASP A 35 22.12 2.34 -17.38
N GLY A 36 20.81 2.13 -17.26
CA GLY A 36 20.13 0.99 -17.90
C GLY A 36 19.76 -0.19 -16.99
N CYS A 37 18.48 -0.57 -17.06
CA CYS A 37 17.87 -1.61 -16.22
C CYS A 37 17.98 -3.00 -16.90
N GLY A 38 19.14 -3.65 -16.78
CA GLY A 38 19.23 -5.10 -16.97
C GLY A 38 18.63 -5.84 -15.76
N ARG A 39 18.09 -7.05 -15.95
CA ARG A 39 17.74 -7.94 -14.83
C ARG A 39 19.02 -8.30 -14.09
N HIS A 40 19.30 -7.60 -12.99
CA HIS A 40 20.42 -7.93 -12.11
C HIS A 40 19.92 -8.97 -11.10
N GLU A 41 20.03 -10.24 -11.46
CA GLU A 41 19.82 -11.34 -10.50
C GLU A 41 21.11 -11.54 -9.71
N PHE A 42 21.11 -11.06 -8.46
CA PHE A 42 22.20 -11.31 -7.54
C PHE A 42 22.09 -12.72 -6.97
N GLU A 43 22.85 -13.67 -7.51
CA GLU A 43 22.83 -15.09 -7.10
C GLU A 43 23.79 -15.43 -5.94
N GLY A 44 24.48 -14.43 -5.38
CA GLY A 44 25.55 -14.65 -4.40
C GLY A 44 25.05 -15.22 -3.08
N TYR A 45 24.16 -14.48 -2.43
CA TYR A 45 23.62 -14.78 -1.10
C TYR A 45 22.28 -14.06 -0.89
N ILE A 46 21.47 -14.57 0.04
CA ILE A 46 20.21 -13.93 0.46
C ILE A 46 20.47 -13.20 1.78
N VAL A 47 20.09 -11.92 1.83
CA VAL A 47 20.16 -11.11 3.04
C VAL A 47 18.77 -10.96 3.61
N LYS A 48 18.61 -11.40 4.86
CA LYS A 48 17.41 -11.13 5.65
C LYS A 48 17.78 -10.22 6.82
N MET A 49 17.04 -9.14 6.96
CA MET A 49 17.23 -8.18 8.05
C MET A 49 15.88 -7.76 8.58
N ASP A 50 15.63 -8.10 9.84
CA ASP A 50 14.38 -7.82 10.52
C ASP A 50 14.52 -6.55 11.35
N PHE A 51 13.57 -5.63 11.20
CA PHE A 51 13.53 -4.38 11.96
C PHE A 51 12.38 -4.41 12.95
N GLN A 52 12.68 -4.09 14.21
CA GLN A 52 11.69 -3.78 15.22
C GLN A 52 11.97 -2.37 15.74
N LEU A 53 11.13 -1.41 15.33
CA LEU A 53 11.29 0.00 15.66
C LEU A 53 10.14 0.44 16.56
N ARG A 54 10.47 1.20 17.61
CA ARG A 54 9.50 1.96 18.39
C ARG A 54 9.69 3.42 18.06
N VAL A 55 8.63 4.05 17.59
CA VAL A 55 8.62 5.43 17.10
C VAL A 55 7.56 6.24 17.85
N PRO A 56 7.65 7.58 17.87
CA PRO A 56 6.55 8.40 18.35
C PRO A 56 5.27 8.12 17.57
N ARG A 57 4.10 8.31 18.21
CA ARG A 57 2.80 8.07 17.58
C ARG A 57 2.53 9.05 16.44
N ASP A 58 2.83 10.32 16.67
CA ASP A 58 2.51 11.42 15.77
C ASP A 58 3.64 11.61 14.74
N ILE A 59 3.73 10.68 13.77
CA ILE A 59 4.76 10.70 12.72
C ILE A 59 4.20 10.25 11.37
N ASP A 60 4.87 10.71 10.32
CA ASP A 60 4.71 10.15 8.98
C ASP A 60 5.64 8.95 8.80
N ILE A 61 5.13 7.89 8.16
CA ILE A 61 5.92 6.67 7.91
C ILE A 61 6.05 6.35 6.44
N LYS A 62 7.24 5.87 6.06
CA LYS A 62 7.51 5.32 4.72
C LYS A 62 8.25 4.00 4.86
N VAL A 63 7.51 2.90 4.71
CA VAL A 63 8.04 1.54 4.86
C VAL A 63 7.99 0.83 3.53
N LYS A 64 9.13 0.26 3.12
CA LYS A 64 9.24 -0.48 1.86
C LYS A 64 10.01 -1.77 2.05
N THR A 65 9.41 -2.88 1.67
CA THR A 65 10.02 -4.21 1.64
C THR A 65 9.74 -4.84 0.27
N VAL A 66 10.53 -5.86 -0.08
CA VAL A 66 10.41 -6.52 -1.39
C VAL A 66 10.32 -8.04 -1.21
N ASN A 67 11.30 -8.63 -0.54
CA ASN A 67 11.38 -10.08 -0.37
C ASN A 67 11.05 -10.48 1.07
N GLU A 68 10.29 -11.57 1.20
CA GLU A 68 10.02 -12.32 2.43
C GLU A 68 9.98 -11.47 3.70
N GLY A 69 8.83 -10.83 3.94
CA GLY A 69 8.65 -10.09 5.18
C GLY A 69 7.23 -9.57 5.32
N ARG A 70 6.66 -9.77 6.51
CA ARG A 70 5.41 -9.11 6.92
C ARG A 70 5.76 -7.70 7.35
N VAL A 71 5.04 -6.71 6.81
CA VAL A 71 5.09 -5.35 7.33
C VAL A 71 3.99 -5.20 8.36
N LEU A 72 4.39 -4.90 9.60
CA LEU A 72 3.48 -4.65 10.70
C LEU A 72 3.68 -3.21 11.21
N VAL A 73 2.63 -2.41 11.12
CA VAL A 73 2.60 -1.04 11.64
C VAL A 73 1.49 -0.96 12.67
N ARG A 74 1.76 -0.33 13.82
CA ARG A 74 0.76 -0.12 14.87
C ARG A 74 0.83 1.28 15.41
N ASP A 75 -0.32 1.79 15.87
CA ASP A 75 -0.41 2.99 16.70
C ASP A 75 0.18 4.25 16.06
N ILE A 76 -0.10 4.48 14.77
CA ILE A 76 0.39 5.68 14.06
C ILE A 76 -0.72 6.73 13.93
N ASN A 77 -0.34 8.00 14.13
CA ASN A 77 -1.12 9.19 13.84
C ASN A 77 -0.37 10.06 12.82
N GLY A 78 -0.73 9.97 11.55
CA GLY A 78 0.01 10.64 10.48
C GLY A 78 -0.21 10.00 9.11
N SER A 79 0.51 10.50 8.11
CA SER A 79 0.47 9.92 6.77
C SER A 79 1.32 8.66 6.67
N PHE A 80 0.88 7.71 5.85
CA PHE A 80 1.61 6.46 5.67
C PHE A 80 1.84 6.12 4.19
N LEU A 81 3.03 5.62 3.90
CA LEU A 81 3.37 5.01 2.62
C LEU A 81 4.01 3.65 2.88
N VAL A 82 3.19 2.60 2.82
CA VAL A 82 3.63 1.22 3.03
C VAL A 82 3.59 0.47 1.71
N ARG A 83 4.71 -0.11 1.31
CA ARG A 83 4.80 -0.94 0.11
C ARG A 83 5.53 -2.24 0.42
N ASN A 84 4.92 -3.34 0.02
CA ASN A 84 5.53 -4.65 0.00
C ASN A 84 5.43 -5.24 -1.42
N VAL A 85 6.15 -6.32 -1.67
CA VAL A 85 5.99 -7.11 -2.90
C VAL A 85 5.63 -8.53 -2.53
N ASN A 86 6.47 -9.19 -1.73
CA ASN A 86 6.24 -10.56 -1.27
C ASN A 86 6.02 -10.60 0.24
N GLY A 87 4.77 -10.37 0.65
CA GLY A 87 4.33 -10.47 2.03
C GLY A 87 3.16 -9.57 2.37
N ASP A 88 2.62 -9.83 3.56
CA ASP A 88 1.45 -9.17 4.10
C ASP A 88 1.77 -7.73 4.51
N VAL A 89 0.78 -6.85 4.38
CA VAL A 89 0.78 -5.53 5.00
C VAL A 89 -0.33 -5.50 6.04
N GLU A 90 0.05 -5.42 7.31
CA GLU A 90 -0.89 -5.28 8.41
C GLU A 90 -0.64 -3.98 9.15
N MET A 91 -1.67 -3.16 9.22
CA MET A 91 -1.66 -1.87 9.88
C MET A 91 -2.79 -1.83 10.90
N ASP A 92 -2.47 -1.59 12.16
CA ASP A 92 -3.44 -1.60 13.25
C ASP A 92 -3.46 -0.29 14.03
N ASN A 93 -4.64 0.08 14.53
CA ASN A 93 -4.85 1.28 15.33
C ASN A 93 -4.35 2.59 14.63
N ILE A 94 -4.67 2.74 13.35
CA ILE A 94 -4.22 3.88 12.53
C ILE A 94 -5.17 5.08 12.68
N ALA A 95 -4.62 6.28 12.83
CA ALA A 95 -5.35 7.53 12.71
C ALA A 95 -4.66 8.41 11.67
N GLY A 96 -5.06 8.30 10.41
CA GLY A 96 -4.31 8.94 9.34
C GLY A 96 -4.82 8.54 7.98
N PHE A 97 -4.02 8.80 6.95
CA PHE A 97 -4.37 8.54 5.57
C PHE A 97 -3.10 8.21 4.77
N GLY A 98 -3.27 7.59 3.61
CA GLY A 98 -2.15 7.32 2.73
C GLY A 98 -2.29 6.05 1.92
N THR A 99 -1.17 5.37 1.71
CA THR A 99 -1.06 4.28 0.74
C THR A 99 -0.52 3.02 1.38
N ALA A 100 -1.21 1.89 1.19
CA ALA A 100 -0.73 0.57 1.60
C ALA A 100 -0.89 -0.45 0.47
N HIS A 101 0.24 -0.88 -0.11
CA HIS A 101 0.29 -1.72 -1.29
C HIS A 101 1.11 -2.98 -1.04
N THR A 102 0.66 -4.11 -1.59
CA THR A 102 1.48 -5.30 -1.77
C THR A 102 1.22 -5.92 -3.15
N VAL A 103 2.02 -6.91 -3.55
CA VAL A 103 1.77 -7.70 -4.77
C VAL A 103 1.23 -9.06 -4.39
N ASN A 104 1.95 -9.78 -3.52
CA ASN A 104 1.60 -11.10 -3.04
C ASN A 104 1.41 -11.04 -1.52
N GLY A 105 0.16 -11.02 -1.09
CA GLY A 105 -0.23 -10.96 0.31
C GLY A 105 -1.52 -10.16 0.52
N PRO A 106 -2.20 -10.36 1.65
CA PRO A 106 -3.31 -9.51 2.05
C PRO A 106 -2.83 -8.12 2.48
N VAL A 107 -3.72 -7.14 2.31
CA VAL A 107 -3.61 -5.81 2.91
C VAL A 107 -4.69 -5.68 3.97
N LYS A 108 -4.30 -5.54 5.23
CA LYS A 108 -5.20 -5.39 6.36
C LYS A 108 -4.93 -4.06 7.05
N VAL A 109 -5.91 -3.18 7.09
CA VAL A 109 -5.76 -1.86 7.73
C VAL A 109 -6.93 -1.62 8.67
N SER A 110 -6.63 -1.34 9.93
CA SER A 110 -7.60 -0.99 10.96
C SER A 110 -7.44 0.46 11.39
N PHE A 111 -8.49 1.26 11.17
CA PHE A 111 -8.54 2.67 11.51
C PHE A 111 -9.22 2.88 12.86
N ARG A 112 -8.49 3.51 13.80
CA ARG A 112 -9.06 4.09 15.02
C ARG A 112 -9.83 5.38 14.73
N GLN A 113 -9.35 6.13 13.74
CA GLN A 113 -10.02 7.34 13.26
C GLN A 113 -10.10 7.27 11.74
N ASN A 114 -11.28 7.56 11.20
CA ASN A 114 -11.52 7.51 9.76
C ASN A 114 -10.62 8.52 9.03
N PRO A 115 -10.07 8.13 7.86
CA PRO A 115 -9.18 8.99 7.10
C PRO A 115 -9.91 10.27 6.68
N ARG A 116 -9.22 11.41 6.78
CA ARG A 116 -9.76 12.73 6.38
C ARG A 116 -9.33 13.16 4.98
N GLU A 117 -8.37 12.45 4.40
CA GLU A 117 -7.84 12.69 3.07
C GLU A 117 -7.83 11.40 2.25
N LYS A 118 -7.45 11.53 0.98
CA LYS A 118 -7.45 10.42 0.03
C LYS A 118 -6.55 9.28 0.52
N SER A 119 -7.01 8.05 0.31
CA SER A 119 -6.23 6.84 0.64
C SER A 119 -6.28 5.83 -0.51
N ASP A 120 -5.22 5.05 -0.69
CA ASP A 120 -5.08 4.06 -1.77
C ASP A 120 -4.58 2.72 -1.22
N PHE A 121 -5.36 1.67 -1.43
CA PHE A 121 -5.07 0.31 -0.99
C PHE A 121 -5.00 -0.62 -2.20
N ARG A 122 -3.98 -1.47 -2.25
CA ARG A 122 -3.77 -2.33 -3.41
C ARG A 122 -3.13 -3.66 -3.07
N THR A 123 -3.66 -4.71 -3.67
CA THR A 123 -2.95 -5.99 -3.80
C THR A 123 -3.24 -6.64 -5.14
N ILE A 124 -2.33 -7.50 -5.63
CA ILE A 124 -2.59 -8.31 -6.82
C ILE A 124 -3.15 -9.67 -6.39
N ASN A 125 -2.48 -10.35 -5.48
CA ASN A 125 -2.87 -11.67 -4.98
C ASN A 125 -3.05 -11.62 -3.46
N GLY A 126 -4.29 -11.52 -3.01
CA GLY A 126 -4.65 -11.47 -1.61
C GLY A 126 -5.91 -10.64 -1.37
N ASP A 127 -6.45 -10.72 -0.16
CA ASP A 127 -7.62 -9.94 0.22
C ASP A 127 -7.23 -8.52 0.64
N VAL A 128 -8.15 -7.57 0.51
CA VAL A 128 -8.04 -6.24 1.09
C VAL A 128 -9.11 -6.07 2.16
N ASP A 129 -8.70 -6.11 3.43
CA ASP A 129 -9.59 -5.89 4.57
C ASP A 129 -9.33 -4.49 5.15
N LEU A 130 -10.30 -3.60 5.02
CA LEU A 130 -10.24 -2.26 5.58
C LEU A 130 -11.29 -2.14 6.67
N ARG A 131 -10.86 -1.99 7.93
CA ARG A 131 -11.74 -1.76 9.07
C ARG A 131 -11.74 -0.29 9.44
N PHE A 132 -12.93 0.29 9.56
CA PHE A 132 -13.12 1.71 9.82
C PHE A 132 -13.82 1.94 11.16
N ALA A 133 -13.58 3.10 11.76
CA ALA A 133 -14.33 3.51 12.93
C ALA A 133 -15.80 3.80 12.55
N PRO A 134 -16.76 3.65 13.48
CA PRO A 134 -18.16 3.98 13.22
C PRO A 134 -18.35 5.39 12.64
N GLY A 135 -19.37 5.56 11.81
CA GLY A 135 -19.66 6.85 11.17
C GLY A 135 -18.72 7.24 10.03
N LEU A 136 -18.13 6.26 9.33
CA LEU A 136 -17.33 6.49 8.12
C LEU A 136 -18.14 7.29 7.08
N ALA A 137 -17.55 8.35 6.53
CA ALA A 137 -18.11 9.08 5.39
C ALA A 137 -17.02 9.23 4.33
N ALA A 138 -17.17 8.53 3.21
CA ALA A 138 -16.14 8.44 2.18
C ALA A 138 -16.73 8.04 0.83
N ASP A 139 -16.04 8.42 -0.24
CA ASP A 139 -16.36 7.97 -1.61
C ASP A 139 -15.34 6.90 -2.01
N PHE A 140 -15.80 5.66 -2.18
CA PHE A 140 -14.95 4.55 -2.58
C PHE A 140 -14.89 4.40 -4.10
N ARG A 141 -13.69 4.06 -4.59
CA ARG A 141 -13.43 3.68 -5.98
C ARG A 141 -12.77 2.30 -6.00
N PHE A 142 -13.53 1.30 -6.42
CA PHE A 142 -13.08 -0.08 -6.49
C PHE A 142 -12.69 -0.47 -7.91
N LYS A 143 -11.60 -1.23 -8.02
CA LYS A 143 -11.26 -1.98 -9.21
C LYS A 143 -10.86 -3.38 -8.80
N THR A 144 -11.70 -4.35 -9.13
CA THR A 144 -11.42 -5.78 -8.92
C THR A 144 -11.67 -6.55 -10.21
N PHE A 145 -10.99 -7.68 -10.38
CA PHE A 145 -11.17 -8.55 -11.54
C PHE A 145 -11.76 -9.90 -11.11
N ASN A 146 -11.06 -10.63 -10.23
CA ASN A 146 -11.49 -11.92 -9.69
C ASN A 146 -11.75 -11.81 -8.18
N GLY A 147 -12.89 -11.23 -7.83
CA GLY A 147 -13.25 -11.00 -6.43
C GLY A 147 -14.59 -10.32 -6.24
N SER A 148 -15.09 -10.39 -5.01
CA SER A 148 -16.31 -9.70 -4.57
C SER A 148 -15.97 -8.54 -3.63
N ILE A 149 -16.83 -7.54 -3.59
CA ILE A 149 -16.73 -6.38 -2.68
C ILE A 149 -17.84 -6.52 -1.64
N TYR A 150 -17.46 -6.52 -0.36
CA TYR A 150 -18.37 -6.58 0.78
C TYR A 150 -18.25 -5.29 1.61
N SER A 151 -19.37 -4.82 2.14
CA SER A 151 -19.43 -3.61 2.96
C SER A 151 -20.41 -3.81 4.10
N ASP A 152 -19.96 -3.53 5.32
CA ASP A 152 -20.82 -3.45 6.52
C ASP A 152 -21.58 -2.11 6.57
N PHE A 153 -21.16 -1.12 5.79
CA PHE A 153 -21.80 0.20 5.72
C PHE A 153 -22.87 0.27 4.63
N PRO A 154 -23.94 1.06 4.83
CA PRO A 154 -24.89 1.39 3.77
C PRO A 154 -24.20 2.22 2.68
N VAL A 155 -24.38 1.81 1.42
CA VAL A 155 -23.74 2.44 0.26
C VAL A 155 -24.75 2.91 -0.77
N THR A 156 -24.41 4.00 -1.47
CA THR A 156 -25.11 4.46 -2.68
C THR A 156 -24.16 4.38 -3.87
N ALA A 157 -24.61 3.85 -5.00
CA ALA A 157 -23.78 3.77 -6.20
C ALA A 157 -23.45 5.17 -6.74
N LEU A 158 -22.21 5.38 -7.16
CA LEU A 158 -21.78 6.59 -7.87
C LEU A 158 -21.85 6.37 -9.40
N PRO A 159 -22.08 7.44 -10.18
CA PRO A 159 -22.08 7.35 -11.63
C PRO A 159 -20.75 6.79 -12.19
N VAL A 160 -20.86 5.97 -13.23
CA VAL A 160 -19.71 5.50 -14.00
C VAL A 160 -19.08 6.69 -14.71
N ARG A 161 -17.75 6.82 -14.64
CA ARG A 161 -17.02 7.87 -15.35
C ARG A 161 -17.13 7.64 -16.86
N ALA A 162 -17.38 8.71 -17.62
CA ALA A 162 -17.44 8.66 -19.07
C ALA A 162 -16.08 8.21 -19.66
N ILE A 163 -16.12 7.50 -20.79
CA ILE A 163 -14.93 7.13 -21.55
C ILE A 163 -14.32 8.41 -22.11
N GLN A 164 -13.01 8.58 -21.92
CA GLN A 164 -12.28 9.68 -22.53
C GLN A 164 -11.74 9.22 -23.90
N GLU A 165 -11.92 10.06 -24.91
CA GLU A 165 -11.46 9.82 -26.27
C GLU A 165 -10.28 10.75 -26.57
N GLU A 166 -9.13 10.16 -26.94
CA GLU A 166 -7.98 10.90 -27.41
C GLU A 166 -7.73 10.59 -28.89
N HIS A 167 -7.56 11.64 -29.70
CA HIS A 167 -7.28 11.51 -31.13
C HIS A 167 -5.78 11.67 -31.37
N HIS A 168 -5.13 10.60 -31.83
CA HIS A 168 -3.73 10.62 -32.29
C HIS A 168 -3.67 10.34 -33.79
N ALA A 169 -3.59 11.41 -34.59
CA ALA A 169 -3.58 11.38 -36.05
C ALA A 169 -4.76 10.56 -36.62
N ALA A 170 -4.48 9.42 -37.27
CA ALA A 170 -5.50 8.56 -37.86
C ALA A 170 -6.13 7.55 -36.86
N LYS A 171 -5.76 7.57 -35.57
CA LYS A 171 -6.23 6.63 -34.56
C LYS A 171 -7.02 7.36 -33.47
N VAL A 172 -8.15 6.78 -33.06
CA VAL A 172 -8.90 7.16 -31.86
C VAL A 172 -8.54 6.18 -30.76
N VAL A 173 -8.09 6.69 -29.62
CA VAL A 173 -7.73 5.91 -28.43
C VAL A 173 -8.82 6.12 -27.39
N PHE A 174 -9.41 5.02 -26.92
CA PHE A 174 -10.42 5.04 -25.87
C PHE A 174 -9.77 4.71 -24.52
N HIS A 175 -9.82 5.63 -23.57
CA HIS A 175 -9.39 5.42 -22.20
C HIS A 175 -10.60 5.12 -21.32
N ALA A 176 -10.82 3.84 -21.01
CA ALA A 176 -11.89 3.40 -20.12
C ALA A 176 -11.38 3.33 -18.67
N ASP A 177 -11.64 4.37 -17.88
CA ASP A 177 -11.34 4.39 -16.44
C ASP A 177 -12.46 3.69 -15.65
N ARG A 178 -12.50 2.35 -15.72
CA ARG A 178 -13.57 1.54 -15.13
C ARG A 178 -13.31 1.28 -13.63
N TYR A 179 -13.77 2.21 -12.80
CA TYR A 179 -13.94 1.98 -11.37
C TYR A 179 -15.41 1.83 -11.02
N THR A 180 -15.73 0.85 -10.18
CA THR A 180 -17.00 0.81 -9.47
C THR A 180 -16.94 1.82 -8.34
N GLY A 181 -17.72 2.90 -8.45
CA GLY A 181 -17.80 3.93 -7.43
C GLY A 181 -18.97 3.71 -6.49
N VAL A 182 -18.76 3.83 -5.19
CA VAL A 182 -19.85 3.88 -4.20
C VAL A 182 -19.57 4.96 -3.17
N ARG A 183 -20.63 5.50 -2.58
CA ARG A 183 -20.60 6.49 -1.50
C ARG A 183 -21.10 5.86 -0.22
N VAL A 184 -20.33 6.03 0.86
CA VAL A 184 -20.74 5.68 2.22
C VAL A 184 -21.23 6.96 2.91
N ASN A 185 -22.42 6.90 3.53
CA ASN A 185 -23.05 8.02 4.25
C ASN A 185 -23.06 9.32 3.41
N SER A 186 -22.58 10.44 3.95
CA SER A 186 -22.56 11.74 3.26
C SER A 186 -21.49 11.84 2.15
N GLY A 187 -20.65 10.82 1.97
CA GLY A 187 -19.44 10.91 1.15
C GLY A 187 -18.35 11.72 1.85
N GLY A 188 -17.20 11.87 1.18
CA GLY A 188 -16.04 12.51 1.78
C GLY A 188 -14.75 12.25 0.99
N PRO A 189 -13.60 12.02 1.64
CA PRO A 189 -12.36 11.74 0.95
C PRO A 189 -12.49 10.49 0.06
N GLU A 190 -11.79 10.51 -1.08
CA GLU A 190 -11.77 9.39 -2.01
C GLU A 190 -10.88 8.27 -1.45
N ILE A 191 -11.46 7.08 -1.27
CA ILE A 191 -10.73 5.86 -0.89
C ILE A 191 -10.70 4.93 -2.08
N LYS A 192 -9.50 4.70 -2.60
CA LYS A 192 -9.29 3.85 -3.76
C LYS A 192 -8.83 2.48 -3.32
N VAL A 193 -9.44 1.44 -3.89
CA VAL A 193 -9.08 0.06 -3.60
C VAL A 193 -8.97 -0.73 -4.89
N GLU A 194 -7.79 -1.29 -5.11
CA GLU A 194 -7.49 -2.13 -6.28
C GLU A 194 -7.12 -3.55 -5.86
N ASN A 195 -7.78 -4.53 -6.47
CA ASN A 195 -7.48 -5.95 -6.30
C ASN A 195 -7.47 -6.64 -7.67
N LEU A 196 -6.68 -7.69 -7.85
CA LEU A 196 -6.80 -8.56 -9.02
C LEU A 196 -7.43 -9.91 -8.66
N ASN A 197 -6.88 -10.59 -7.65
CA ASN A 197 -7.35 -11.88 -7.15
C ASN A 197 -7.52 -11.81 -5.63
N GLY A 198 -8.76 -11.88 -5.15
CA GLY A 198 -9.10 -11.81 -3.73
C GLY A 198 -10.35 -10.98 -3.45
N GLU A 199 -10.79 -10.99 -2.20
CA GLU A 199 -11.97 -10.23 -1.78
C GLU A 199 -11.58 -8.83 -1.28
N ILE A 200 -12.48 -7.86 -1.45
CA ILE A 200 -12.38 -6.54 -0.83
C ILE A 200 -13.46 -6.46 0.25
N ARG A 201 -13.07 -6.20 1.49
CA ARG A 201 -13.99 -6.10 2.63
C ARG A 201 -13.85 -4.74 3.30
N ILE A 202 -14.94 -3.98 3.35
CA ILE A 202 -15.06 -2.71 4.05
C ILE A 202 -15.87 -2.97 5.31
N LEU A 203 -15.18 -3.03 6.44
CA LEU A 203 -15.76 -3.50 7.70
C LEU A 203 -15.90 -2.35 8.69
N GLU A 204 -16.94 -2.41 9.53
CA GLU A 204 -17.07 -1.53 10.68
C GLU A 204 -16.34 -2.14 11.89
N ASN A 205 -15.62 -1.31 12.64
CA ASN A 205 -15.07 -1.72 13.93
C ASN A 205 -16.21 -1.86 14.95
N HIS A 206 -16.37 -3.07 15.50
CA HIS A 206 -17.19 -3.30 16.67
C HIS A 206 -16.28 -3.35 17.90
N GLU A 207 -16.61 -2.55 18.92
CA GLU A 207 -15.96 -2.63 20.25
C GLU A 207 -16.23 -3.98 20.94
#